data_AF-A0A958MQX5-F1
#
_entry.id   AF-A0A958MQX5-F1
#
_cell.length_a   1.000
_cell.length_b   1.000
_cell.length_c   1.000
_cell.angle_alpha   90.00
_cell.angle_beta   90.00
_cell.angle_gamma   90.00
#
_symmetry.space_group_name_H-M   'P 1'
#
loop_
_entity.id
_entity.type
_entity.pdbx_description
1 polymer ?
#
loop_
_entity_poly.entity_id
_entity_poly.type
_entity_poly.pdbx_seq_one_letter_code
_entity_poly.pdbx_strand_id
1 'polypeptide(L)'
;MENSENGKRWVCNAGINAVSILPDGSMNVCWDRKPENLGNIYEGGFKLRNQLINCDLVHCACPLWAFEKDLHAIAKGEPATRPVPYDVFAHWHITYECQMMCEYCIVTGPDRATDTKDKKTRSKPVPIDSMLKVVDESGLKFCFSLMGGEPFLVPNVIEVCERLAERGHMIGANTNLCAVPHEFWKSVPHEQISNIHISLHIHPMQRKGITQQFIDGYKAMVDSGFDRFYITAVAHPSLFERLDEYRELFGKHGINFKLIPMLEGGGASKGKVYPESYTQEELQHIEGDWLEDYFPQKNAKKEKVDISKFRPRSSKSDRNTLLDE
;
A
#
# COMPACT_ATOMS: atom_id res chain seq x y z
N MET A 1 39.34 8.97 6.99
CA MET A 1 38.99 9.02 5.56
C MET A 1 37.96 7.93 5.36
N GLU A 2 36.69 8.19 5.05
CA GLU A 2 36.16 9.14 4.06
C GLU A 2 34.97 9.96 4.58
N ASN A 3 34.88 11.18 4.06
CA ASN A 3 33.84 12.18 4.32
C ASN A 3 32.45 11.69 3.89
N SER A 4 31.51 11.63 4.83
CA SER A 4 30.09 11.45 4.54
C SER A 4 29.42 12.78 4.20
N GLU A 5 29.70 13.33 3.02
CA GLU A 5 29.00 14.50 2.46
C GLU A 5 27.74 14.15 1.64
N ASN A 6 27.32 12.88 1.61
CA ASN A 6 26.06 12.46 0.99
C ASN A 6 25.16 11.82 2.04
N GLY A 7 23.95 12.35 2.20
CA GLY A 7 22.97 11.98 3.23
C GLY A 7 22.86 10.47 3.45
N LYS A 8 22.77 10.05 4.72
CA LYS A 8 22.72 8.65 5.16
C LYS A 8 21.72 7.84 4.32
N ARG A 9 22.21 7.04 3.39
CA ARG A 9 21.43 6.04 2.65
C ARG A 9 20.97 4.97 3.64
N TRP A 10 19.69 4.61 3.65
CA TRP A 10 19.20 3.55 4.53
C TRP A 10 19.48 2.18 3.90
N VAL A 11 19.75 1.21 4.77
CA VAL A 11 19.92 -0.19 4.40
C VAL A 11 18.55 -0.82 4.22
N CYS A 12 18.25 -1.33 3.02
CA CYS A 12 16.93 -1.81 2.64
C CYS A 12 16.92 -3.34 2.43
N ASN A 13 15.88 -4.01 2.94
CA ASN A 13 15.62 -5.45 2.78
C ASN A 13 14.76 -5.79 1.55
N ALA A 14 14.42 -4.80 0.73
CA ALA A 14 13.67 -5.00 -0.51
C ALA A 14 14.41 -5.96 -1.47
N GLY A 15 13.67 -6.93 -1.98
CA GLY A 15 14.15 -8.05 -2.77
C GLY A 15 14.79 -9.18 -1.96
N ILE A 16 15.02 -9.05 -0.64
CA ILE A 16 15.55 -10.13 0.21
C ILE A 16 14.40 -10.90 0.84
N ASN A 17 13.61 -10.21 1.68
CA ASN A 17 12.46 -10.77 2.36
C ASN A 17 11.24 -9.84 2.30
N ALA A 18 11.31 -8.79 1.48
CA ALA A 18 10.18 -7.95 1.12
C ALA A 18 10.16 -7.78 -0.40
N VAL A 19 9.05 -8.07 -1.06
CA VAL A 19 8.93 -8.00 -2.53
C VAL A 19 7.65 -7.27 -2.93
N SER A 20 7.60 -6.75 -4.15
CA SER A 20 6.36 -6.25 -4.76
C SER A 20 5.91 -7.18 -5.88
N ILE A 21 4.63 -7.52 -5.92
CA ILE A 21 4.04 -8.34 -6.97
C ILE A 21 3.04 -7.47 -7.74
N LEU A 22 3.08 -7.52 -9.07
CA LEU A 22 2.16 -6.80 -9.96
C LEU A 22 1.01 -7.72 -10.45
N PRO A 23 -0.06 -7.20 -11.08
CA PRO A 23 -1.21 -8.01 -11.47
C PRO A 23 -0.87 -9.13 -12.47
N ASP A 24 0.14 -8.91 -13.31
CA ASP A 24 0.69 -9.88 -14.28
C ASP A 24 1.57 -10.96 -13.64
N GLY A 25 1.76 -10.90 -12.32
CA GLY A 25 2.57 -11.83 -11.55
C GLY A 25 4.03 -11.45 -11.44
N SER A 26 4.47 -10.38 -12.12
CA SER A 26 5.86 -9.92 -12.07
C SER A 26 6.25 -9.59 -10.62
N MET A 27 7.24 -10.31 -10.10
CA MET A 27 7.83 -10.09 -8.78
C MET A 27 9.01 -9.12 -8.93
N ASN A 28 9.01 -8.04 -8.17
CA ASN A 28 10.01 -6.99 -8.23
C ASN A 28 10.58 -6.72 -6.84
N VAL A 29 11.75 -6.10 -6.81
CA VAL A 29 12.42 -5.67 -5.57
C VAL A 29 11.51 -4.80 -4.71
N CYS A 30 10.90 -3.76 -5.31
CA CYS A 30 9.92 -2.91 -4.65
C CYS A 30 9.05 -2.18 -5.69
N TRP A 31 8.03 -1.46 -5.20
CA TRP A 31 7.13 -0.66 -6.04
C TRP A 31 7.84 0.43 -6.85
N ASP A 32 8.85 1.07 -6.26
CA ASP A 32 9.60 2.17 -6.91
C ASP A 32 10.67 1.66 -7.89
N ARG A 33 11.01 0.36 -7.86
CA ARG A 33 12.02 -0.29 -8.71
C ARG A 33 11.41 -1.42 -9.54
N LYS A 34 10.27 -1.16 -10.18
CA LYS A 34 9.59 -2.12 -11.08
C LYS A 34 10.50 -2.74 -12.17
N PRO A 35 11.52 -2.04 -12.72
CA PRO A 35 12.41 -2.67 -13.70
C PRO A 35 13.32 -3.76 -13.13
N GLU A 36 13.50 -3.82 -11.81
CA GLU A 36 14.32 -4.85 -11.16
C GLU A 36 13.46 -6.07 -10.83
N ASN A 37 13.20 -6.84 -11.89
CA ASN A 37 12.42 -8.07 -11.83
C ASN A 37 13.22 -9.20 -11.15
N LEU A 38 12.56 -9.89 -10.22
CA LEU A 38 13.06 -11.03 -9.47
C LEU A 38 12.54 -12.36 -10.00
N GLY A 39 11.51 -12.36 -10.85
CA GLY A 39 10.83 -13.51 -11.43
C GLY A 39 9.33 -13.24 -11.62
N ASN A 40 8.53 -14.30 -11.74
CA ASN A 40 7.07 -14.19 -11.83
C ASN A 40 6.40 -15.23 -10.92
N ILE A 41 5.42 -14.82 -10.12
CA ILE A 41 4.72 -15.70 -9.17
C ILE A 41 3.82 -16.73 -9.87
N TYR A 42 3.44 -16.52 -11.14
CA TYR A 42 2.64 -17.44 -11.95
C TYR A 42 3.47 -18.31 -12.88
N GLU A 43 4.70 -17.91 -13.23
CA GLU A 43 5.53 -18.64 -14.20
C GLU A 43 6.76 -19.30 -13.54
N GLY A 44 7.10 -18.89 -12.33
CA GLY A 44 8.24 -19.37 -11.56
C GLY A 44 9.53 -18.60 -11.86
N GLY A 45 10.66 -19.26 -11.61
CA GLY A 45 11.99 -18.70 -11.88
C GLY A 45 12.35 -17.50 -11.01
N PHE A 46 11.70 -17.30 -9.85
CA PHE A 46 12.02 -16.18 -9.00
C PHE A 46 13.24 -16.43 -8.10
N LYS A 47 14.04 -15.39 -7.89
CA LYS A 47 15.23 -15.43 -7.05
C LYS A 47 15.33 -14.18 -6.20
N LEU A 48 15.24 -14.36 -4.89
CA LEU A 48 15.47 -13.30 -3.91
C LEU A 48 16.95 -12.92 -3.87
N ARG A 49 17.21 -11.68 -3.47
CA ARG A 49 18.54 -11.17 -3.20
C ARG A 49 19.11 -11.84 -1.96
N ASN A 50 20.44 -11.96 -1.94
CA ASN A 50 21.19 -12.49 -0.82
C ASN A 50 21.99 -11.43 -0.05
N GLN A 51 21.88 -10.15 -0.44
CA GLN A 51 22.62 -9.04 0.16
C GLN A 51 21.74 -7.80 0.29
N LEU A 52 21.87 -7.13 1.43
CA LEU A 52 21.29 -5.82 1.69
C LEU A 52 21.89 -4.78 0.77
N ILE A 53 21.04 -3.87 0.28
CA ILE A 53 21.46 -2.75 -0.55
C ILE A 53 21.21 -1.43 0.17
N ASN A 54 22.05 -0.45 -0.13
CA ASN A 54 21.78 0.94 0.21
C ASN A 54 20.80 1.50 -0.82
N CYS A 55 19.64 1.97 -0.35
CA CYS A 55 18.69 2.62 -1.25
C CYS A 55 19.24 3.98 -1.69
N ASP A 56 19.09 4.31 -2.97
CA ASP A 56 19.39 5.65 -3.51
C ASP A 56 18.21 6.63 -3.39
N LEU A 57 17.02 6.12 -3.07
CA LEU A 57 15.84 6.93 -2.86
C LEU A 57 16.02 7.71 -1.56
N VAL A 58 15.63 8.98 -1.60
CA VAL A 58 15.59 9.85 -0.42
C VAL A 58 14.29 9.66 0.36
N HIS A 59 13.22 9.24 -0.34
CA HIS A 59 11.91 8.93 0.22
C HIS A 59 11.39 7.63 -0.40
N CYS A 60 10.78 6.77 0.41
CA CYS A 60 10.16 5.55 -0.08
C CYS A 60 8.65 5.77 -0.20
N ALA A 61 8.06 5.47 -1.36
CA ALA A 61 6.61 5.59 -1.54
C ALA A 61 5.84 4.54 -0.72
N CYS A 62 6.51 3.44 -0.36
CA CYS A 62 5.99 2.38 0.50
C CYS A 62 7.10 1.90 1.45
N PRO A 63 7.28 2.56 2.61
CA PRO A 63 8.35 2.26 3.56
C PRO A 63 8.12 0.91 4.27
N LEU A 64 8.25 -0.20 3.53
CA LEU A 64 8.07 -1.56 4.06
C LEU A 64 8.98 -1.84 5.26
N TRP A 65 10.15 -1.22 5.31
CA TRP A 65 11.05 -1.32 6.47
C TRP A 65 10.45 -0.78 7.77
N ALA A 66 9.50 0.17 7.69
CA ALA A 66 8.79 0.71 8.85
C ALA A 66 7.57 -0.16 9.21
N PHE A 67 6.79 -0.58 8.20
CA PHE A 67 5.61 -1.43 8.41
C PHE A 67 5.98 -2.85 8.86
N GLU A 68 7.10 -3.39 8.38
CA GLU A 68 7.62 -4.73 8.67
C GLU A 68 9.00 -4.64 9.36
N LYS A 69 9.08 -3.80 10.41
CA LYS A 69 10.33 -3.54 11.16
C LYS A 69 11.05 -4.80 11.64
N ASP A 70 10.30 -5.82 12.05
CA ASP A 70 10.83 -7.08 12.56
C ASP A 70 11.46 -7.92 11.44
N LEU A 71 10.84 -7.92 10.26
CA LEU A 71 11.37 -8.56 9.07
C LEU A 71 12.62 -7.83 8.55
N HIS A 72 12.65 -6.51 8.68
CA HIS A 72 13.83 -5.69 8.42
C HIS A 72 14.97 -5.97 9.40
N ALA A 73 14.67 -6.11 10.70
CA ALA A 73 15.64 -6.50 11.72
C ALA A 73 16.26 -7.87 11.40
N ILE A 74 15.42 -8.87 11.09
CA ILE A 74 15.87 -10.22 10.69
C ILE A 74 16.81 -10.16 9.48
N ALA A 75 16.48 -9.36 8.46
CA ALA A 75 17.33 -9.21 7.27
C ALA A 75 18.73 -8.64 7.59
N LYS A 76 18.85 -7.85 8.67
CA LYS A 76 20.12 -7.30 9.17
C LYS A 76 20.85 -8.23 10.15
N GLY A 77 20.28 -9.38 10.49
CA GLY A 77 20.79 -10.26 11.54
C GLY A 77 20.55 -9.71 12.95
N GLU A 78 19.59 -8.80 13.11
CA GLU A 78 19.18 -8.23 14.39
C GLU A 78 17.95 -9.01 14.94
N PRO A 79 17.75 -9.02 16.27
CA PRO A 79 16.59 -9.70 16.85
C PRO A 79 15.28 -9.00 16.49
N ALA A 80 14.26 -9.79 16.13
CA ALA A 80 12.89 -9.31 16.01
C ALA A 80 12.28 -9.03 17.40
N THR A 81 11.39 -8.06 17.48
CA THR A 81 10.66 -7.69 18.70
C THR A 81 9.37 -8.51 18.90
N ARG A 82 8.88 -9.15 17.84
CA ARG A 82 7.75 -10.09 17.86
C ARG A 82 8.05 -11.33 16.99
N PRO A 83 7.32 -12.44 17.19
CA PRO A 83 7.33 -13.55 16.24
C PRO A 83 6.89 -13.10 14.84
N VAL A 84 7.59 -13.58 13.82
CA VAL A 84 7.24 -13.37 12.39
C VAL A 84 7.00 -14.75 11.77
N PRO A 85 5.74 -15.12 11.48
CA PRO A 85 5.40 -16.48 11.02
C PRO A 85 5.62 -16.71 9.50
N TYR A 86 6.38 -15.82 8.85
CA TYR A 86 6.66 -15.85 7.42
C TYR A 86 8.09 -15.41 7.14
N ASP A 87 8.65 -15.91 6.04
CA ASP A 87 9.97 -15.58 5.53
C ASP A 87 9.94 -14.34 4.63
N VAL A 88 8.84 -14.12 3.90
CA VAL A 88 8.74 -13.06 2.89
C VAL A 88 7.44 -12.27 3.03
N PHE A 89 7.53 -10.95 3.06
CA PHE A 89 6.40 -10.06 2.88
C PHE A 89 6.22 -9.71 1.40
N ALA A 90 5.08 -10.10 0.81
CA ALA A 90 4.73 -9.83 -0.58
C ALA A 90 3.69 -8.73 -0.66
N HIS A 91 4.12 -7.53 -1.07
CA HIS A 91 3.25 -6.39 -1.32
C HIS A 91 2.63 -6.50 -2.70
N TRP A 92 1.42 -7.06 -2.77
CA TRP A 92 0.83 -7.55 -4.01
C TRP A 92 -0.22 -6.58 -4.53
N HIS A 93 0.15 -5.79 -5.55
CA HIS A 93 -0.80 -5.10 -6.40
C HIS A 93 -1.51 -6.12 -7.27
N ILE A 94 -2.55 -6.75 -6.73
CA ILE A 94 -3.27 -7.85 -7.39
C ILE A 94 -4.18 -7.35 -8.52
N THR A 95 -4.60 -6.09 -8.46
CA THR A 95 -5.40 -5.43 -9.50
C THR A 95 -5.15 -3.93 -9.56
N TYR A 96 -5.53 -3.31 -10.67
CA TYR A 96 -5.68 -1.85 -10.80
C TYR A 96 -7.16 -1.42 -10.91
N GLU A 97 -8.11 -2.37 -10.93
CA GLU A 97 -9.54 -2.05 -10.90
C GLU A 97 -9.93 -1.57 -9.51
N CYS A 98 -10.68 -0.48 -9.44
CA CYS A 98 -11.29 0.00 -8.20
C CYS A 98 -12.66 0.60 -8.50
N GLN A 99 -13.65 0.32 -7.67
CA GLN A 99 -14.98 0.92 -7.79
C GLN A 99 -15.00 2.39 -7.33
N MET A 100 -13.94 2.83 -6.65
CA MET A 100 -13.73 4.21 -6.23
C MET A 100 -12.76 4.93 -7.16
N MET A 101 -13.02 6.22 -7.39
CA MET A 101 -12.15 7.11 -8.18
C MET A 101 -11.73 8.27 -7.28
N CYS A 102 -10.82 7.98 -6.35
CA CYS A 102 -10.35 8.96 -5.38
C CYS A 102 -9.42 9.97 -6.09
N GLU A 103 -9.68 11.26 -5.91
CA GLU A 103 -8.89 12.34 -6.54
C GLU A 103 -7.45 12.37 -6.04
N TYR A 104 -7.19 11.79 -4.87
CA TYR A 104 -5.88 11.67 -4.23
C TYR A 104 -5.21 10.29 -4.44
N CYS A 105 -5.76 9.43 -5.31
CA CYS A 105 -5.27 8.06 -5.43
C CYS A 105 -3.89 7.99 -6.08
N ILE A 106 -2.92 7.41 -5.38
CA ILE A 106 -1.55 7.19 -5.87
C ILE A 106 -1.42 5.98 -6.81
N VAL A 107 -2.44 5.11 -6.88
CA VAL A 107 -2.44 3.89 -7.70
C VAL A 107 -3.25 4.09 -8.98
N THR A 108 -4.55 4.38 -8.85
CA THR A 108 -5.51 4.45 -9.96
C THR A 108 -5.87 5.87 -10.38
N GLY A 109 -5.34 6.90 -9.71
CA GLY A 109 -5.67 8.30 -9.97
C GLY A 109 -5.40 8.74 -11.43
N PRO A 110 -6.15 9.74 -11.94
CA PRO A 110 -6.15 10.12 -13.36
C PRO A 110 -4.80 10.61 -13.87
N ASP A 111 -3.98 11.23 -13.02
CA ASP A 111 -2.72 11.88 -13.42
C ASP A 111 -1.47 10.99 -13.31
N ARG A 112 -1.62 9.73 -12.89
CA ARG A 112 -0.46 8.82 -12.77
C ARG A 112 -0.36 7.91 -14.00
N ALA A 113 0.79 7.94 -14.65
CA ALA A 113 1.18 7.03 -15.72
C ALA A 113 1.53 5.63 -15.16
N THR A 114 0.56 4.93 -14.55
CA THR A 114 0.57 3.46 -14.71
C THR A 114 -0.12 3.18 -16.02
N ASP A 115 0.40 2.21 -16.78
CA ASP A 115 0.05 1.98 -18.18
C ASP A 115 -1.47 2.09 -18.38
N THR A 116 -1.89 3.13 -19.12
CA THR A 116 -3.27 3.64 -19.10
C THR A 116 -4.30 2.62 -19.59
N LYS A 117 -3.84 1.53 -20.21
CA LYS A 117 -4.67 0.41 -20.64
C LYS A 117 -5.13 -0.47 -19.48
N ASP A 118 -4.26 -0.76 -18.50
CA ASP A 118 -4.57 -1.71 -17.43
C ASP A 118 -5.45 -1.12 -16.32
N LYS A 119 -5.49 0.21 -16.17
CA LYS A 119 -6.43 0.89 -15.26
C LYS A 119 -7.90 0.73 -15.65
N LYS A 120 -8.17 0.43 -16.93
CA LYS A 120 -9.52 0.41 -17.51
C LYS A 120 -10.03 -1.01 -17.75
N THR A 121 -9.18 -2.02 -17.54
CA THR A 121 -9.55 -3.42 -17.71
C THR A 121 -10.12 -3.95 -16.41
N ARG A 122 -11.15 -4.81 -16.53
CA ARG A 122 -11.65 -5.57 -15.39
C ARG A 122 -10.58 -6.54 -14.90
N SER A 123 -10.56 -6.75 -13.60
CA SER A 123 -9.72 -7.72 -12.92
C SER A 123 -9.95 -9.10 -13.52
N LYS A 124 -8.86 -9.81 -13.79
CA LYS A 124 -8.89 -11.21 -14.22
C LYS A 124 -8.74 -12.13 -12.99
N PRO A 125 -9.25 -13.36 -13.04
CA PRO A 125 -8.95 -14.35 -12.02
C PRO A 125 -7.45 -14.60 -11.91
N VAL A 126 -6.94 -14.80 -10.69
CA VAL A 126 -5.57 -15.25 -10.45
C VAL A 126 -5.43 -16.70 -10.92
N PRO A 127 -4.34 -17.07 -11.63
CA PRO A 127 -4.04 -18.46 -11.96
C PRO A 127 -3.52 -19.20 -10.71
N ILE A 128 -4.45 -19.63 -9.84
CA ILE A 128 -4.16 -20.19 -8.52
C ILE A 128 -3.19 -21.36 -8.61
N ASP A 129 -3.41 -22.36 -9.47
CA ASP A 129 -2.55 -23.54 -9.51
C ASP A 129 -1.10 -23.21 -9.89
N SER A 130 -0.91 -22.30 -10.84
CA SER A 130 0.42 -21.84 -11.23
C SER A 130 1.09 -21.06 -10.10
N MET A 131 0.34 -20.18 -9.42
CA MET A 131 0.82 -19.45 -8.24
C MET A 131 1.25 -20.40 -7.12
N LEU A 132 0.39 -21.34 -6.75
CA LEU A 132 0.66 -22.29 -5.67
C LEU A 132 1.86 -23.17 -5.97
N LYS A 133 2.02 -23.62 -7.23
CA LYS A 133 3.21 -24.36 -7.65
C LYS A 133 4.49 -23.58 -7.34
N VAL A 134 4.56 -22.31 -7.72
CA VAL A 134 5.75 -21.47 -7.51
C VAL A 134 6.02 -21.22 -6.03
N VAL A 135 4.97 -20.97 -5.25
CA VAL A 135 5.07 -20.77 -3.80
C VAL A 135 5.53 -22.06 -3.11
N ASP A 136 4.94 -23.21 -3.45
CA ASP A 136 5.27 -24.51 -2.89
C ASP A 136 6.74 -24.90 -3.23
N GLU A 137 7.18 -24.70 -4.48
CA GLU A 137 8.56 -24.97 -4.93
C GLU A 137 9.61 -24.08 -4.24
N SER A 138 9.22 -22.89 -3.77
CA SER A 138 10.15 -22.00 -3.06
C SER A 138 10.54 -22.50 -1.67
N GLY A 139 9.68 -23.30 -1.04
CA GLY A 139 9.82 -23.72 0.36
C GLY A 139 9.69 -22.58 1.38
N LEU A 140 9.31 -21.37 0.96
CA LEU A 140 9.18 -20.18 1.82
C LEU A 140 7.74 -19.98 2.29
N LYS A 141 7.58 -19.40 3.48
CA LYS A 141 6.30 -18.88 3.96
C LYS A 141 6.17 -17.40 3.62
N PHE A 142 5.06 -17.03 2.99
CA PHE A 142 4.76 -15.66 2.62
C PHE A 142 3.70 -15.03 3.53
N CYS A 143 3.77 -13.72 3.72
CA CYS A 143 2.64 -12.87 4.02
C CYS A 143 2.25 -12.09 2.77
N PHE A 144 1.12 -12.44 2.16
CA PHE A 144 0.58 -11.74 1.00
C PHE A 144 -0.27 -10.56 1.45
N SER A 145 0.25 -9.35 1.31
CA SER A 145 -0.49 -8.11 1.55
C SER A 145 -1.15 -7.65 0.26
N LEU A 146 -2.44 -7.93 0.12
CA LEU A 146 -3.23 -7.64 -1.06
C LEU A 146 -3.56 -6.15 -1.14
N MET A 147 -3.28 -5.54 -2.29
CA MET A 147 -3.51 -4.11 -2.52
C MET A 147 -3.68 -3.79 -4.01
N GLY A 148 -3.63 -2.50 -4.35
CA GLY A 148 -3.62 -2.01 -5.73
C GLY A 148 -4.75 -1.02 -5.95
N GLY A 149 -5.71 -1.39 -6.81
CA GLY A 149 -7.03 -0.80 -6.80
C GLY A 149 -7.81 -1.27 -5.56
N GLU A 150 -8.92 -1.97 -5.77
CA GLU A 150 -9.61 -2.69 -4.70
C GLU A 150 -9.40 -4.20 -4.88
N PRO A 151 -8.58 -4.85 -4.01
CA PRO A 151 -8.29 -6.28 -4.11
C PRO A 151 -9.53 -7.16 -4.21
N PHE A 152 -10.60 -6.78 -3.50
CA PHE A 152 -11.82 -7.58 -3.43
C PHE A 152 -12.71 -7.50 -4.67
N LEU A 153 -12.28 -6.79 -5.72
CA LEU A 153 -12.87 -6.89 -7.06
C LEU A 153 -12.27 -8.01 -7.93
N VAL A 154 -11.19 -8.67 -7.48
CA VAL A 154 -10.60 -9.80 -8.19
C VAL A 154 -11.53 -11.02 -8.08
N PRO A 155 -12.00 -11.63 -9.19
CA PRO A 155 -13.12 -12.57 -9.17
C PRO A 155 -12.97 -13.78 -8.24
N ASN A 156 -11.75 -14.30 -8.06
CA ASN A 156 -11.46 -15.48 -7.24
C ASN A 156 -10.56 -15.15 -6.04
N VAL A 157 -10.57 -13.91 -5.55
CA VAL A 157 -9.66 -13.49 -4.46
C VAL A 157 -9.90 -14.26 -3.16
N ILE A 158 -11.14 -14.63 -2.85
CA ILE A 158 -11.45 -15.41 -1.64
C ILE A 158 -10.80 -16.78 -1.75
N GLU A 159 -10.96 -17.46 -2.89
CA GLU A 159 -10.31 -18.74 -3.17
C GLU A 159 -8.77 -18.60 -3.10
N VAL A 160 -8.20 -17.52 -3.66
CA VAL A 160 -6.76 -17.24 -3.51
C VAL A 160 -6.36 -17.20 -2.03
N CYS A 161 -7.10 -16.47 -1.20
CA CYS A 161 -6.82 -16.36 0.23
C CYS A 161 -6.96 -17.69 0.96
N GLU A 162 -8.04 -18.45 0.70
CA GLU A 162 -8.28 -19.77 1.28
C GLU A 162 -7.13 -20.73 0.95
N ARG A 163 -6.76 -20.84 -0.32
CA ARG A 163 -5.75 -21.80 -0.79
C ARG A 163 -4.34 -21.46 -0.33
N LEU A 164 -4.04 -20.19 -0.13
CA LEU A 164 -2.81 -19.70 0.51
C LEU A 164 -2.82 -19.97 2.02
N ALA A 165 -3.96 -19.73 2.68
CA ALA A 165 -4.14 -19.97 4.11
C ALA A 165 -4.01 -21.46 4.47
N GLU A 166 -4.57 -22.37 3.66
CA GLU A 166 -4.41 -23.83 3.79
C GLU A 166 -2.95 -24.29 3.77
N ARG A 167 -2.07 -23.52 3.11
CA ARG A 167 -0.62 -23.76 3.07
C ARG A 167 0.14 -23.05 4.18
N GLY A 168 -0.55 -22.37 5.10
CA GLY A 168 0.05 -21.61 6.19
C GLY A 168 0.71 -20.30 5.76
N HIS A 169 0.30 -19.71 4.63
CA HIS A 169 0.70 -18.34 4.24
C HIS A 169 -0.21 -17.31 4.88
N MET A 170 0.35 -16.21 5.38
CA MET A 170 -0.44 -15.14 5.99
C MET A 170 -1.09 -14.28 4.92
N ILE A 171 -2.29 -13.76 5.22
CA ILE A 171 -3.05 -12.85 4.37
C ILE A 171 -3.17 -11.50 5.07
N GLY A 172 -2.75 -10.43 4.39
CA GLY A 172 -3.05 -9.05 4.77
C GLY A 172 -3.76 -8.35 3.63
N ALA A 173 -4.41 -7.22 3.89
CA ALA A 173 -5.01 -6.44 2.81
C ALA A 173 -5.06 -4.94 3.13
N ASN A 174 -4.90 -4.15 2.08
CA ASN A 174 -5.28 -2.74 2.04
C ASN A 174 -6.55 -2.63 1.18
N THR A 175 -7.69 -2.36 1.82
CA THR A 175 -9.01 -2.37 1.19
C THR A 175 -9.83 -1.16 1.60
N ASN A 176 -10.76 -0.76 0.75
CA ASN A 176 -11.81 0.20 1.11
C ASN A 176 -13.01 -0.42 1.83
N LEU A 177 -12.97 -1.73 2.12
CA LEU A 177 -13.99 -2.53 2.81
C LEU A 177 -15.35 -2.67 2.08
N CYS A 178 -15.78 -1.69 1.28
CA CYS A 178 -17.05 -1.70 0.56
C CYS A 178 -17.20 -2.87 -0.41
N ALA A 179 -16.10 -3.41 -0.92
CA ALA A 179 -16.11 -4.53 -1.88
C ALA A 179 -15.83 -5.89 -1.24
N VAL A 180 -15.49 -5.93 0.06
CA VAL A 180 -15.17 -7.18 0.76
C VAL A 180 -16.45 -8.00 0.93
N PRO A 181 -16.55 -9.19 0.32
CA PRO A 181 -17.71 -10.04 0.53
C PRO A 181 -17.73 -10.53 1.99
N HIS A 182 -18.88 -10.51 2.64
CA HIS A 182 -18.99 -10.83 4.06
C HIS A 182 -18.54 -12.26 4.39
N GLU A 183 -18.63 -13.18 3.44
CA GLU A 183 -18.15 -14.56 3.55
C GLU A 183 -16.63 -14.66 3.77
N PHE A 184 -15.84 -13.66 3.34
CA PHE A 184 -14.39 -13.64 3.53
C PHE A 184 -14.00 -13.88 4.99
N TRP A 185 -14.74 -13.28 5.93
CA TRP A 185 -14.49 -13.36 7.37
C TRP A 185 -14.77 -14.75 7.97
N LYS A 186 -15.44 -15.63 7.22
CA LYS A 186 -15.71 -17.03 7.61
C LYS A 186 -14.86 -18.02 6.82
N SER A 187 -14.51 -17.66 5.60
CA SER A 187 -13.71 -18.46 4.66
C SER A 187 -12.25 -18.59 5.10
N VAL A 188 -11.64 -17.50 5.53
CA VAL A 188 -10.21 -17.47 5.89
C VAL A 188 -10.07 -17.55 7.42
N PRO A 189 -9.33 -18.53 7.97
CA PRO A 189 -9.07 -18.62 9.40
C PRO A 189 -8.43 -17.33 9.90
N HIS A 190 -8.96 -16.78 11.00
CA HIS A 190 -8.53 -15.46 11.47
C HIS A 190 -7.04 -15.48 11.80
N GLU A 191 -6.53 -16.53 12.43
CA GLU A 191 -5.11 -16.73 12.75
C GLU A 191 -4.18 -16.61 11.55
N GLN A 192 -4.71 -16.81 10.34
CA GLN A 192 -4.00 -16.71 9.08
C GLN A 192 -4.11 -15.32 8.43
N ILE A 193 -4.93 -14.44 9.01
CA ILE A 193 -5.04 -13.03 8.65
C ILE A 193 -4.12 -12.21 9.55
N SER A 194 -3.13 -11.55 8.94
CA SER A 194 -2.12 -10.73 9.64
C SER A 194 -2.71 -9.41 10.12
N ASN A 195 -2.88 -8.43 9.23
CA ASN A 195 -3.50 -7.14 9.52
C ASN A 195 -4.29 -6.66 8.29
N ILE A 196 -5.46 -6.08 8.52
CA ILE A 196 -6.26 -5.42 7.48
C ILE A 196 -6.20 -3.91 7.68
N HIS A 197 -5.57 -3.22 6.74
CA HIS A 197 -5.64 -1.76 6.64
C HIS A 197 -6.89 -1.35 5.88
N ILE A 198 -7.81 -0.69 6.58
CA ILE A 198 -9.09 -0.25 6.02
C ILE A 198 -8.99 1.25 5.68
N SER A 199 -9.12 1.58 4.40
CA SER A 199 -9.12 2.95 3.91
C SER A 199 -10.54 3.50 3.81
N LEU A 200 -10.91 4.39 4.73
CA LEU A 200 -12.19 5.09 4.80
C LEU A 200 -12.21 6.28 3.82
N HIS A 201 -12.67 6.03 2.59
CA HIS A 201 -12.76 7.06 1.54
C HIS A 201 -14.08 7.84 1.60
N ILE A 202 -14.24 8.70 2.62
CA ILE A 202 -15.50 9.41 2.95
C ILE A 202 -16.19 10.06 1.73
N HIS A 203 -15.55 11.04 1.07
CA HIS A 203 -16.16 11.72 -0.08
C HIS A 203 -16.41 10.80 -1.29
N PRO A 204 -15.46 9.94 -1.71
CA PRO A 204 -15.73 8.94 -2.75
C PRO A 204 -16.92 8.03 -2.44
N MET A 205 -17.06 7.55 -1.21
CA MET A 205 -18.20 6.72 -0.79
C MET A 205 -19.53 7.48 -0.85
N GLN A 206 -19.56 8.72 -0.36
CA GLN A 206 -20.76 9.56 -0.41
C GLN A 206 -21.20 9.82 -1.85
N ARG A 207 -20.26 10.18 -2.74
CA ARG A 207 -20.56 10.41 -4.17
C ARG A 207 -21.11 9.16 -4.87
N LYS A 208 -20.67 7.98 -4.43
CA LYS A 208 -21.10 6.69 -4.97
C LYS A 208 -22.36 6.13 -4.28
N GLY A 209 -22.80 6.73 -3.18
CA GLY A 209 -23.93 6.24 -2.39
C GLY A 209 -23.66 4.93 -1.65
N ILE A 210 -22.39 4.63 -1.31
CA ILE A 210 -21.96 3.34 -0.73
C ILE A 210 -21.48 3.43 0.73
N THR A 211 -21.75 4.54 1.42
CA THR A 211 -21.40 4.70 2.85
C THR A 211 -22.02 3.61 3.72
N GLN A 212 -23.26 3.20 3.43
CA GLN A 212 -23.91 2.12 4.18
C GLN A 212 -23.21 0.76 3.97
N GLN A 213 -22.71 0.48 2.76
CA GLN A 213 -21.94 -0.74 2.48
C GLN A 213 -20.68 -0.82 3.33
N PHE A 214 -19.99 0.31 3.57
CA PHE A 214 -18.85 0.35 4.48
C PHE A 214 -19.25 0.00 5.92
N ILE A 215 -20.35 0.57 6.40
CA ILE A 215 -20.85 0.33 7.77
C ILE A 215 -21.27 -1.14 7.94
N ASP A 216 -21.94 -1.70 6.95
CA ASP A 216 -22.38 -3.10 6.97
C ASP A 216 -21.20 -4.05 6.89
N GLY A 217 -20.20 -3.76 6.04
CA GLY A 217 -18.96 -4.52 5.95
C GLY A 217 -18.15 -4.47 7.25
N TYR A 218 -18.11 -3.31 7.93
CA TYR A 218 -17.49 -3.17 9.24
C TYR A 218 -18.19 -4.03 10.29
N LYS A 219 -19.53 -4.00 10.33
CA LYS A 219 -20.30 -4.86 11.25
C LYS A 219 -20.05 -6.34 10.96
N ALA A 220 -20.11 -6.76 9.70
CA ALA A 220 -19.84 -8.15 9.32
C ALA A 220 -18.44 -8.62 9.76
N MET A 221 -17.43 -7.75 9.64
CA MET A 221 -16.08 -8.02 10.12
C MET A 221 -16.04 -8.17 11.64
N VAL A 222 -16.59 -7.21 12.40
CA VAL A 222 -16.56 -7.26 13.87
C VAL A 222 -17.42 -8.40 14.42
N ASP A 223 -18.60 -8.65 13.84
CA ASP A 223 -19.49 -9.76 14.21
C ASP A 223 -18.87 -11.13 13.93
N SER A 224 -17.88 -11.21 13.03
CA SER A 224 -17.10 -12.43 12.81
C SER A 224 -16.12 -12.73 13.95
N GLY A 225 -15.81 -11.74 14.79
CA GLY A 225 -14.77 -11.82 15.82
C GLY A 225 -13.39 -11.30 15.38
N PHE A 226 -13.25 -10.78 14.16
CA PHE A 226 -11.97 -10.28 13.65
C PHE A 226 -11.62 -8.92 14.26
N ASP A 227 -10.40 -8.80 14.82
CA ASP A 227 -9.96 -7.66 15.61
C ASP A 227 -8.61 -7.04 15.17
N ARG A 228 -7.89 -7.67 14.23
CA ARG A 228 -6.59 -7.19 13.73
C ARG A 228 -6.74 -6.28 12.52
N PHE A 229 -7.32 -5.12 12.74
CA PHE A 229 -7.48 -4.09 11.72
C PHE A 229 -7.23 -2.69 12.27
N TYR A 230 -7.03 -1.75 11.37
CA TYR A 230 -7.06 -0.32 11.67
C TYR A 230 -7.67 0.45 10.51
N ILE A 231 -8.36 1.54 10.85
CA ILE A 231 -9.09 2.35 9.87
C ILE A 231 -8.40 3.70 9.74
N THR A 232 -8.07 4.08 8.52
CA THR A 232 -7.52 5.41 8.22
C THR A 232 -8.35 6.12 7.18
N ALA A 233 -8.36 7.45 7.23
CA ALA A 233 -8.82 8.29 6.14
C ALA A 233 -7.67 9.20 5.70
N VAL A 234 -7.51 9.36 4.39
CA VAL A 234 -6.58 10.36 3.85
C VAL A 234 -7.07 11.74 4.26
N ALA A 235 -6.20 12.54 4.86
CA ALA A 235 -6.44 13.90 5.34
C ALA A 235 -6.60 14.88 4.16
N HIS A 236 -7.58 14.63 3.30
CA HIS A 236 -7.91 15.51 2.21
C HIS A 236 -8.43 16.85 2.77
N PRO A 237 -7.99 18.02 2.27
CA PRO A 237 -8.31 19.31 2.86
C PRO A 237 -9.81 19.56 3.06
N SER A 238 -10.65 19.09 2.14
CA SER A 238 -12.11 19.26 2.27
C SER A 238 -12.74 18.43 3.40
N LEU A 239 -12.01 17.56 4.08
CA LEU A 239 -12.53 16.83 5.25
C LEU A 239 -12.52 17.68 6.51
N PHE A 240 -11.58 18.63 6.66
CA PHE A 240 -11.38 19.33 7.92
C PHE A 240 -12.59 20.17 8.35
N GLU A 241 -13.27 20.79 7.39
CA GLU A 241 -14.47 21.61 7.66
C GLU A 241 -15.59 20.84 8.37
N ARG A 242 -15.67 19.51 8.16
CA ARG A 242 -16.73 18.64 8.69
C ARG A 242 -16.19 17.42 9.42
N LEU A 243 -14.94 17.48 9.89
CA LEU A 243 -14.25 16.32 10.45
C LEU A 243 -14.98 15.76 11.66
N ASP A 244 -15.47 16.63 12.55
CA ASP A 244 -16.19 16.21 13.75
C ASP A 244 -17.55 15.59 13.42
N GLU A 245 -18.26 16.09 12.41
CA GLU A 245 -19.49 15.46 11.91
C GLU A 245 -19.23 14.05 11.38
N TYR A 246 -18.11 13.84 10.66
CA TYR A 246 -17.74 12.52 10.18
C TYR A 246 -17.36 11.58 11.33
N ARG A 247 -16.62 12.07 12.32
CA ARG A 247 -16.30 11.30 13.53
C ARG A 247 -17.57 10.89 14.27
N GLU A 248 -18.55 11.78 14.41
CA GLU A 248 -19.82 11.46 15.04
C GLU A 248 -20.62 10.43 14.21
N LEU A 249 -20.70 10.62 12.88
CA LEU A 249 -21.42 9.73 11.97
C LEU A 249 -20.90 8.29 12.06
N PHE A 250 -19.60 8.10 11.92
CA PHE A 250 -18.98 6.77 11.97
C PHE A 250 -18.91 6.24 13.41
N GLY A 251 -18.68 7.11 14.40
CA GLY A 251 -18.64 6.76 15.82
C GLY A 251 -19.95 6.16 16.35
N LYS A 252 -21.11 6.59 15.84
CA LYS A 252 -22.43 5.96 16.14
C LYS A 252 -22.51 4.48 15.77
N HIS A 253 -21.61 4.01 14.92
CA HIS A 253 -21.50 2.60 14.51
C HIS A 253 -20.27 1.89 15.10
N GLY A 254 -19.56 2.52 16.05
CA GLY A 254 -18.31 1.98 16.62
C GLY A 254 -17.07 2.19 15.74
N ILE A 255 -17.21 2.88 14.61
CA ILE A 255 -16.13 3.08 13.65
C ILE A 255 -15.31 4.30 14.05
N ASN A 256 -14.10 4.05 14.54
CA ASN A 256 -13.10 5.08 14.79
C ASN A 256 -12.04 5.03 13.68
N PHE A 257 -11.61 6.19 13.20
CA PHE A 257 -10.58 6.29 12.16
C PHE A 257 -9.53 7.35 12.48
N LYS A 258 -8.33 7.10 12.00
CA LYS A 258 -7.19 8.01 12.08
C LYS A 258 -7.00 8.77 10.78
N LEU A 259 -6.50 10.01 10.83
CA LEU A 259 -6.12 10.71 9.61
C LEU A 259 -4.66 10.41 9.26
N ILE A 260 -4.42 9.94 8.04
CA ILE A 260 -3.09 9.83 7.45
C ILE A 260 -2.89 10.97 6.44
N PRO A 261 -1.69 11.53 6.32
CA PRO A 261 -1.48 12.65 5.42
C PRO A 261 -1.68 12.23 3.96
N MET A 262 -2.18 13.16 3.17
CA MET A 262 -2.22 13.04 1.72
C MET A 262 -0.79 13.13 1.20
N LEU A 263 -0.35 12.10 0.49
CA LEU A 263 0.87 12.17 -0.32
C LEU A 263 0.55 12.81 -1.67
N GLU A 264 1.54 13.47 -2.28
CA GLU A 264 1.40 13.94 -3.66
C GLU A 264 0.97 12.78 -4.59
N GLY A 265 -0.29 12.78 -5.00
CA GLY A 265 -0.86 11.79 -5.91
C GLY A 265 -2.27 12.17 -6.29
N GLY A 266 -2.54 12.22 -7.60
CA GLY A 266 -3.83 12.62 -8.19
C GLY A 266 -4.15 14.10 -7.98
N GLY A 267 -4.74 14.75 -8.99
CA GLY A 267 -4.97 16.20 -9.08
C GLY A 267 -5.74 16.90 -7.95
N ALA A 268 -6.04 16.23 -6.84
CA ALA A 268 -6.57 16.80 -5.60
C ALA A 268 -5.72 17.98 -5.05
N SER A 269 -4.44 18.06 -5.40
CA SER A 269 -3.55 19.06 -4.83
C SER A 269 -3.85 20.50 -5.28
N LYS A 270 -4.57 20.71 -6.40
CA LYS A 270 -4.90 22.05 -6.95
C LYS A 270 -3.70 23.04 -6.95
N GLY A 271 -2.49 22.52 -7.20
CA GLY A 271 -1.25 23.32 -7.20
C GLY A 271 -0.55 23.45 -5.83
N LYS A 272 -1.15 22.95 -4.75
CA LYS A 272 -0.50 22.74 -3.45
C LYS A 272 0.31 21.45 -3.45
N VAL A 273 1.21 21.32 -2.48
CA VAL A 273 2.03 20.13 -2.28
C VAL A 273 1.86 19.63 -0.85
N TYR A 274 1.41 18.39 -0.72
CA TYR A 274 1.14 17.76 0.57
C TYR A 274 2.20 16.71 0.87
N PRO A 275 2.60 16.56 2.14
CA PRO A 275 1.98 17.17 3.34
C PRO A 275 2.40 18.62 3.68
N GLU A 276 3.31 19.24 2.93
CA GLU A 276 3.88 20.56 3.25
C GLU A 276 2.87 21.72 3.30
N SER A 277 1.73 21.56 2.63
CA SER A 277 0.68 22.58 2.52
C SER A 277 -0.40 22.49 3.59
N TYR A 278 -0.28 21.56 4.55
CA TYR A 278 -1.19 21.53 5.70
C TYR A 278 -0.95 22.74 6.62
N THR A 279 -2.02 23.29 7.19
CA THR A 279 -1.92 24.28 8.26
C THR A 279 -1.48 23.61 9.57
N GLN A 280 -1.03 24.40 10.55
CA GLN A 280 -0.68 23.86 11.87
C GLN A 280 -1.89 23.24 12.58
N GLU A 281 -3.09 23.76 12.36
CA GLU A 281 -4.34 23.22 12.90
C GLU A 281 -4.69 21.89 12.22
N GLU A 282 -4.59 21.81 10.90
CA GLU A 282 -4.81 20.56 10.15
C GLU A 282 -3.85 19.46 10.59
N LEU A 283 -2.57 19.80 10.81
CA LEU A 283 -1.55 18.86 11.28
C LEU A 283 -1.85 18.28 12.66
N GLN A 284 -2.54 19.01 13.55
CA GLN A 284 -2.92 18.49 14.88
C GLN A 284 -3.93 17.33 14.81
N HIS A 285 -4.61 17.17 13.68
CA HIS A 285 -5.56 16.08 13.46
C HIS A 285 -4.96 14.86 12.75
N ILE A 286 -3.75 14.98 12.20
CA ILE A 286 -3.06 13.94 11.43
C ILE A 286 -2.13 13.17 12.35
N GLU A 287 -2.08 11.84 12.21
CA GLU A 287 -1.19 10.98 13.01
C GLU A 287 0.29 11.34 12.76
N GLY A 288 0.98 11.73 13.83
CA GLY A 288 2.38 12.17 13.81
C GLY A 288 3.35 11.05 13.42
N ASP A 289 3.14 9.83 13.93
CA ASP A 289 4.01 8.67 13.69
C ASP A 289 4.21 8.38 12.19
N TRP A 290 3.16 8.56 11.40
CA TRP A 290 3.22 8.33 9.96
C TRP A 290 4.07 9.38 9.24
N LEU A 291 4.02 10.65 9.69
CA LEU A 291 4.88 11.71 9.18
C LEU A 291 6.34 11.49 9.60
N GLU A 292 6.59 10.91 10.78
CA GLU A 292 7.92 10.51 11.25
C GLU A 292 8.53 9.40 10.40
N ASP A 293 7.75 8.37 10.09
CA ASP A 293 8.18 7.27 9.22
C ASP A 293 8.33 7.69 7.75
N TYR A 294 7.56 8.69 7.30
CA TYR A 294 7.65 9.25 5.95
C TYR A 294 8.83 10.26 5.79
N PHE A 295 9.20 10.97 6.87
CA PHE A 295 10.31 11.94 6.90
C PHE A 295 11.40 11.65 7.95
N PRO A 296 11.99 10.43 7.99
CA PRO A 296 12.86 10.02 9.08
C PRO A 296 14.12 10.89 9.19
N GLN A 297 14.65 11.39 8.07
CA GLN A 297 15.85 12.23 8.05
C GLN A 297 15.61 13.70 8.42
N LYS A 298 14.37 14.20 8.24
CA LYS A 298 14.03 15.62 8.46
C LYS A 298 13.46 15.85 9.84
N ASN A 299 12.75 14.88 10.41
CA ASN A 299 12.32 14.92 11.82
C ASN A 299 13.51 14.74 12.78
N ALA A 300 14.53 13.98 12.38
CA ALA A 300 15.81 13.93 13.07
C ALA A 300 16.60 15.26 13.04
N LYS A 301 16.26 16.20 12.14
CA LYS A 301 16.96 17.49 11.94
C LYS A 301 16.11 18.74 12.17
N LYS A 302 14.79 18.63 12.34
CA LYS A 302 13.81 19.74 12.44
C LYS A 302 13.82 20.72 11.25
N GLU A 303 14.09 20.26 10.03
CA GLU A 303 14.20 21.13 8.84
C GLU A 303 12.91 21.12 7.98
N LYS A 304 12.52 22.29 7.42
CA LYS A 304 11.43 22.41 6.42
C LYS A 304 11.89 21.92 5.04
N VAL A 305 11.02 21.21 4.32
CA VAL A 305 11.32 20.60 3.02
C VAL A 305 11.24 21.60 1.86
N ASP A 306 12.27 21.65 1.01
CA ASP A 306 12.19 22.22 -0.33
C ASP A 306 11.97 21.11 -1.38
N ILE A 307 10.69 20.79 -1.57
CA ILE A 307 10.15 19.80 -2.52
C ILE A 307 10.48 20.09 -3.98
N SER A 308 10.83 21.34 -4.33
CA SER A 308 11.10 21.72 -5.73
C SER A 308 12.34 21.02 -6.31
N LYS A 309 13.21 20.52 -5.44
CA LYS A 309 14.42 19.76 -5.78
C LYS A 309 14.18 18.28 -6.05
N PHE A 310 12.97 17.78 -5.77
CA PHE A 310 12.66 16.35 -5.77
C PHE A 310 11.61 15.94 -6.81
N ARG A 311 11.17 16.84 -7.68
CA ARG A 311 10.47 16.42 -8.90
C ARG A 311 11.41 15.50 -9.69
N PRO A 312 10.98 14.27 -10.07
CA PRO A 312 11.62 13.59 -11.19
C PRO A 312 11.69 14.62 -12.32
N ARG A 313 12.88 14.86 -12.87
CA ARG A 313 12.95 15.60 -14.14
C ARG A 313 12.03 14.84 -15.07
N SER A 314 10.88 15.41 -15.42
CA SER A 314 10.15 14.97 -16.60
C SER A 314 11.20 14.91 -17.70
N SER A 315 11.42 13.76 -18.33
CA SER A 315 12.30 13.68 -19.48
C SER A 315 11.79 14.71 -20.49
N LYS A 316 12.49 15.85 -20.55
CA LYS A 316 12.25 16.94 -21.50
C LYS A 316 12.90 16.62 -22.87
N SER A 317 13.23 15.37 -23.11
CA SER A 317 13.36 14.76 -24.44
C SER A 317 12.22 13.75 -24.49
N ASP A 318 11.06 14.02 -25.11
CA ASP A 318 10.89 13.96 -26.56
C ASP A 318 9.62 14.72 -27.00
N ARG A 319 9.49 16.01 -26.63
CA ARG A 319 8.42 16.88 -27.14
C ARG A 319 8.94 17.99 -28.05
N ASN A 320 9.85 17.66 -28.96
CA ASN A 320 10.17 18.50 -30.09
C ASN A 320 10.51 17.62 -31.29
N THR A 321 9.47 17.24 -32.02
CA THR A 321 9.45 17.06 -33.48
C THR A 321 8.00 16.75 -33.85
N LEU A 322 7.53 17.33 -34.95
CA LEU A 322 6.16 17.26 -35.50
C LEU A 322 5.18 18.33 -34.99
N LEU A 323 5.56 19.59 -35.17
CA LEU A 323 4.67 20.63 -35.70
C LEU A 323 5.53 21.62 -36.51
N ASP A 324 5.78 21.26 -37.76
CA ASP A 324 5.94 22.20 -38.87
C ASP A 324 5.52 21.43 -40.13
N GLU A 325 4.58 22.04 -40.86
CA GLU A 325 3.75 21.56 -41.99
C GLU A 325 2.44 20.83 -41.63
#